data_AF-A0A920TJB1-F1
#
_entry.id   AF-A0A920TJB1-F1
#
_cell.length_a   1.000
_cell.length_b   1.000
_cell.length_c   1.000
_cell.angle_alpha   90.00
_cell.angle_beta   90.00
_cell.angle_gamma   90.00
#
_symmetry.space_group_name_H-M   'P 1'
#
loop_
_entity.id
_entity.type
_entity.pdbx_description
1 polymer ?
#
loop_
_entity_poly.entity_id
_entity_poly.type
_entity_poly.pdbx_seq_one_letter_code
_entity_poly.pdbx_strand_id
1 'polypeptide(L)' 'MKDRQSIYIEGVSPKNHRWEEDKTYLKEYDHPLWKRFEDQASGAGHGGMDFFVLRAFLEAMKRNAEPSIGCI' A
#
# COMPACT_ATOMS: atom_id res chain seq x y z
N MET A 1 -19.03 5.71 2.35
CA MET A 1 -18.09 6.31 3.31
C MET A 1 -17.21 7.30 2.55
N LYS A 2 -16.93 8.47 3.11
CA LYS A 2 -16.04 9.46 2.49
C LYS A 2 -14.73 9.46 3.26
N ASP A 3 -13.65 9.04 2.61
CA ASP A 3 -12.31 9.14 3.21
C ASP A 3 -11.94 10.60 3.45
N ARG A 4 -11.33 10.85 4.60
CA ARG A 4 -10.88 12.18 5.01
C ARG A 4 -9.61 12.62 4.29
N GLN A 5 -8.95 11.71 3.57
CA GLN A 5 -7.67 11.93 2.88
C GLN A 5 -6.64 12.55 3.82
N SER A 6 -6.52 11.96 5.00
CA SER A 6 -5.70 12.52 6.06
C SER A 6 -4.92 11.46 6.80
N ILE A 7 -3.66 11.77 7.13
CA ILE A 7 -2.73 10.92 7.86
C ILE A 7 -2.16 11.70 9.06
N TYR A 8 -1.85 10.98 10.14
CA TYR A 8 -1.02 11.42 11.26
C TYR A 8 -0.03 10.31 11.58
N ILE A 9 1.26 10.67 11.69
CA ILE A 9 2.34 9.74 12.00
C ILE A 9 3.07 10.26 13.24
N GLU A 10 3.05 9.48 14.32
CA GLU A 10 3.73 9.84 15.56
C GLU A 10 5.24 10.01 15.34
N GLY A 11 5.81 11.11 15.84
CA GLY A 11 7.22 11.44 15.67
C GLY A 11 7.61 12.01 14.30
N VAL A 12 6.69 12.04 13.33
CA VAL A 12 6.93 12.61 11.98
C VAL A 12 6.04 13.83 11.73
N SER A 13 4.75 13.74 12.08
CA SER A 13 3.82 14.85 11.87
C SER A 13 4.20 16.09 12.70
N PRO A 14 4.18 17.30 12.11
CA PRO A 14 4.58 18.55 12.77
C PRO A 14 3.74 18.94 14.00
N LYS A 15 2.51 18.42 14.13
CA LYS A 15 1.61 18.76 15.24
C LYS A 15 1.04 17.50 15.88
N ASN A 16 1.27 17.33 17.19
CA ASN A 16 0.75 16.21 17.96
C ASN A 16 -0.77 16.11 17.85
N HIS A 17 -1.25 14.87 17.65
CA HIS A 17 -2.68 14.51 17.56
C HIS A 17 -3.47 15.30 16.53
N ARG A 18 -2.83 15.81 15.48
CA ARG A 18 -3.48 16.56 14.41
C ARG A 18 -3.28 15.87 13.06
N TRP A 19 -4.41 15.51 12.45
CA TRP A 19 -4.47 14.99 11.10
C TRP A 19 -4.13 16.06 10.07
N GLU A 20 -3.43 15.65 9.01
CA GLU A 20 -2.97 16.48 7.90
C GLU A 20 -3.29 15.81 6.57
N GLU A 21 -3.20 16.54 5.46
CA GLU A 21 -3.40 15.97 4.13
C GLU A 21 -2.42 14.81 3.87
N ASP A 22 -2.94 13.67 3.42
CA ASP A 22 -2.18 12.45 3.21
C ASP A 22 -1.18 12.52 2.04
N LYS A 23 -1.44 13.35 1.02
CA LYS A 23 -0.67 13.38 -0.24
C LYS A 23 0.84 13.51 -0.06
N THR A 24 1.30 14.34 0.88
CA THR A 24 2.74 14.53 1.11
C THR A 24 3.36 13.25 1.65
N TYR A 25 2.71 12.61 2.61
CA TYR A 25 3.14 11.35 3.20
C TYR A 25 3.10 10.21 2.19
N LEU A 26 2.03 10.12 1.40
CA LEU A 26 1.92 9.12 0.35
C LEU A 26 3.06 9.31 -0.66
N LYS A 27 3.34 10.53 -1.15
CA LYS A 27 4.45 10.75 -2.09
C LYS A 27 5.82 10.35 -1.53
N GLU A 28 6.08 10.68 -0.26
CA GLU A 28 7.36 10.45 0.40
C GLU A 28 7.58 8.96 0.73
N TYR A 29 6.57 8.31 1.31
CA TYR A 29 6.67 6.95 1.85
C TYR A 29 6.08 5.87 0.93
N ASP A 30 5.61 6.22 -0.27
CA ASP A 30 5.05 5.23 -1.18
C ASP A 30 6.06 4.15 -1.56
N HIS A 31 5.60 2.91 -1.43
CA HIS A 31 6.43 1.73 -1.53
C HIS A 31 6.93 1.56 -2.97
N PRO A 32 8.20 1.18 -3.21
CA PRO A 32 8.74 1.03 -4.57
C PRO A 32 7.95 0.07 -5.46
N LEU A 33 7.28 -0.93 -4.87
CA LEU A 33 6.40 -1.82 -5.62
C LEU A 33 5.15 -1.10 -6.14
N TRP A 34 4.57 -0.17 -5.39
CA TRP A 34 3.43 0.61 -5.85
C TRP A 34 3.84 1.46 -7.06
N LYS A 35 4.89 2.27 -6.92
CA LYS A 35 5.46 3.07 -8.03
C LYS A 35 5.75 2.26 -9.30
N ARG A 36 6.13 0.99 -9.14
CA ARG A 36 6.45 0.10 -10.28
C ARG A 36 5.21 -0.49 -10.95
N PHE A 37 4.14 -0.72 -10.21
CA PHE A 37 2.99 -1.49 -10.68
C PHE A 37 1.67 -0.70 -10.63
N GLU A 38 1.72 0.61 -10.37
CA GLU A 38 0.51 1.40 -10.15
C GLU A 38 -0.49 1.33 -11.30
N ASP A 39 0.00 1.40 -12.53
CA ASP A 39 -0.82 1.29 -13.74
C ASP A 39 -1.49 -0.08 -13.90
N GLN A 40 -0.83 -1.15 -13.43
CA GLN A 40 -1.37 -2.52 -13.50
C GLN A 40 -2.35 -2.83 -12.37
N ALA A 41 -2.14 -2.20 -11.22
CA ALA A 41 -3.03 -2.30 -10.08
C ALA A 41 -4.26 -1.39 -10.22
N SER A 42 -4.17 -0.33 -11.04
CA SER A 42 -5.27 0.59 -11.29
C SER A 42 -6.49 -0.14 -11.86
N GLY A 43 -7.65 0.06 -11.23
CA GLY A 43 -8.90 -0.64 -11.59
C GLY A 43 -9.02 -2.08 -11.07
N ALA A 44 -7.99 -2.64 -10.43
CA ALA A 44 -8.13 -3.89 -9.69
C ALA A 44 -8.95 -3.68 -8.39
N GLY A 45 -9.37 -4.79 -7.78
CA GLY A 45 -10.25 -4.79 -6.60
C GLY A 45 -9.70 -3.95 -5.43
N HIS A 46 -10.63 -3.41 -4.62
CA HIS A 46 -10.36 -2.61 -3.42
C HIS A 46 -9.33 -1.48 -3.63
N GLY A 47 -9.40 -0.76 -4.75
CA GLY A 47 -8.49 0.35 -5.04
C GLY A 47 -7.08 -0.09 -5.45
N GLY A 48 -6.92 -1.34 -5.90
CA GLY A 48 -5.69 -1.87 -6.47
C GLY A 48 -4.84 -2.72 -5.54
N MET A 49 -5.16 -2.78 -4.24
CA MET A 49 -4.40 -3.59 -3.27
C MET A 49 -4.44 -5.09 -3.61
N ASP A 50 -5.58 -5.59 -4.09
CA ASP A 50 -5.78 -7.01 -4.42
C ASP A 50 -4.77 -7.51 -5.46
N PHE A 51 -4.35 -6.64 -6.39
CA PHE A 51 -3.32 -6.94 -7.37
C PHE A 51 -2.01 -7.37 -6.70
N PHE A 52 -1.57 -6.64 -5.66
CA PHE A 52 -0.29 -6.91 -4.99
C PHE A 52 -0.31 -8.21 -4.20
N VAL A 53 -1.43 -8.51 -3.52
CA VAL A 53 -1.59 -9.74 -2.75
C VAL A 53 -1.53 -10.96 -3.68
N LEU A 54 -2.32 -10.94 -4.76
CA LEU A 54 -2.33 -12.05 -5.73
C LEU A 54 -0.99 -12.19 -6.45
N ARG A 55 -0.38 -11.07 -6.85
CA ARG A 55 0.94 -11.07 -7.49
C ARG A 55 2.01 -11.66 -6.57
N ALA A 56 2.02 -11.31 -5.29
CA ALA A 56 2.96 -11.85 -4.31
C ALA A 56 2.81 -13.37 -4.17
N PHE A 57 1.56 -13.87 -4.09
CA PHE A 57 1.27 -15.29 -4.03
C PHE A 57 1.77 -16.04 -5.28
N LEU A 58 1.47 -15.53 -6.48
CA LEU A 58 1.90 -16.14 -7.74
C LEU A 58 3.43 -16.11 -7.91
N GLU A 59 4.10 -15.03 -7.51
CA GLU A 59 5.56 -14.94 -7.57
C GLU A 59 6.24 -15.92 -6.61
N ALA A 60 5.66 -16.17 -5.43
CA ALA A 60 6.16 -17.17 -4.50
C ALA A 60 6.08 -18.59 -5.10
N MET A 61 4.93 -18.96 -5.69
CA MET A 61 4.77 -20.23 -6.38
C MET A 61 5.77 -20.41 -7.53
N LYS A 62 5.92 -19.39 -8.40
CA LYS A 62 6.88 -19.43 -9.52
C LYS A 62 8.33 -19.66 -9.07
N ARG A 63 8.68 -19.19 -7.87
CA ARG A 63 10.03 -19.27 -7.30
C ARG A 63 10.20 -20.47 -6.38
N ASN A 64 9.17 -21.31 -6.21
CA ASN A 64 9.13 -22.37 -5.22
C ASN A 64 9.52 -21.86 -3.81
N ALA A 65 9.00 -20.69 -3.45
CA ALA A 65 9.23 -20.02 -2.18
C ALA A 65 7.93 -19.95 -1.36
N GLU A 66 8.06 -19.78 -0.04
CA GLU A 66 6.91 -19.58 0.83
C GLU A 66 6.24 -18.21 0.57
N PRO A 67 4.89 -18.14 0.50
CA PRO A 67 4.18 -16.87 0.38
C PRO A 67 4.44 -15.93 1.56
N SER A 68 4.50 -14.62 1.29
CA SER A 68 4.74 -13.58 2.30
C SER A 68 3.68 -13.51 3.41
N ILE A 69 2.48 -14.01 3.15
CA ILE A 69 1.41 -14.19 4.13
C ILE A 69 1.03 -15.66 4.07
N GLY A 70 1.23 -16.39 5.16
CA GLY A 70 1.00 -17.84 5.22
C GLY A 70 -0.48 -18.22 5.08
N CYS A 71 -0.73 -19.44 4.64
CA CYS A 71 -2.03 -20.08 4.83
C CYS A 71 -2.10 -20.58 6.27
N ILE A 72 -3.14 -20.17 7.01
CA ILE A 72 -3.46 -20.70 8.35
C ILE A 72 -4.02 -22.11 8.21
#